data_AF-A0A3D4CKP1-F1
#
_entry.id   AF-A0A3D4CKP1-F1
#
_cell.length_a   1.000
_cell.length_b   1.000
_cell.length_c   1.000
_cell.angle_alpha   90.00
_cell.angle_beta   90.00
_cell.angle_gamma   90.00
#
_symmetry.space_group_name_H-M   'P 1'
#
loop_
_entity.id
_entity.type
_entity.pdbx_description
1 polymer ?
#
loop_
_entity_poly.entity_id
_entity_poly.type
_entity_poly.pdbx_seq_one_letter_code
_entity_poly.pdbx_strand_id
1 'polypeptide(L)' 'MNTILLGMFGGQEIWIILLVVVLLFGAKKIPQLMRGIGSGVKEFKEGMKEGDTTSAEKPDANK' A
#
# COMPACT_ATOMS: atom_id res chain seq x y z
N MET A 1 -0.25 35.70 9.32
CA MET A 1 -1.71 35.50 9.14
C MET A 1 -2.06 34.87 7.78
N ASN A 2 -1.27 33.92 7.24
CA ASN A 2 -1.52 33.33 5.89
C ASN A 2 -1.46 31.78 5.86
N THR A 3 -1.07 31.14 6.96
CA THR A 3 -1.09 29.68 7.11
C THR A 3 -2.50 29.11 7.19
N ILE A 4 -3.45 29.90 7.70
CA ILE A 4 -4.87 29.50 7.82
C ILE A 4 -5.51 29.40 6.43
N LEU A 5 -5.19 30.29 5.49
CA LEU A 5 -5.83 30.31 4.17
C LEU A 5 -5.30 29.20 3.23
N LEU A 6 -3.99 28.95 3.18
CA LEU A 6 -3.44 27.80 2.42
C LEU A 6 -3.65 26.46 3.12
N GLY A 7 -3.73 26.44 4.45
CA GLY A 7 -4.03 25.23 5.22
C GLY A 7 -5.50 24.81 5.16
N MET A 8 -6.43 25.77 5.02
CA MET A 8 -7.87 25.51 4.98
C MET A 8 -8.42 25.05 3.62
N PHE A 9 -7.72 25.29 2.50
CA PHE A 9 -8.21 24.98 1.13
C PHE A 9 -7.70 23.65 0.54
N GLY A 10 -6.94 22.87 1.32
CA GLY A 10 -6.53 21.55 0.86
C GLY A 10 -6.10 20.61 1.98
N GLY A 11 -5.46 21.13 3.03
CA GLY A 11 -5.08 20.31 4.19
C GLY A 11 -6.30 19.97 5.05
N GLN A 12 -7.12 20.97 5.36
CA GLN A 12 -8.23 20.81 6.31
C GLN A 12 -9.39 20.01 5.75
N GLU A 13 -9.75 20.15 4.47
CA GLU A 13 -10.79 19.28 3.87
C GLU A 13 -10.35 17.82 3.82
N ILE A 14 -9.09 17.55 3.48
CA ILE A 14 -8.55 16.17 3.48
C ILE A 14 -8.63 15.56 4.88
N TRP A 15 -8.28 16.33 5.92
CA TRP A 15 -8.41 15.87 7.30
C TRP A 15 -9.86 15.58 7.71
N ILE A 16 -10.81 16.42 7.29
CA ILE A 16 -12.24 16.21 7.53
C ILE A 16 -12.74 14.95 6.82
N ILE A 17 -12.37 14.74 5.55
CA ILE A 17 -12.76 13.56 4.78
C ILE A 17 -12.17 12.30 5.44
N LEU A 18 -10.91 12.34 5.84
CA LEU A 18 -10.25 11.24 6.54
C LEU A 18 -10.98 10.88 7.84
N LEU A 19 -11.39 11.90 8.61
CA LEU A 19 -12.15 11.70 9.84
C LEU A 19 -13.51 11.04 9.58
N VAL A 20 -14.24 11.49 8.55
CA VAL A 20 -15.52 10.88 8.15
C VAL A 20 -15.33 9.43 7.73
N VAL A 21 -14.32 9.14 6.90
CA VAL A 21 -13.99 7.76 6.49
C VAL A 21 -13.68 6.89 7.71
N VAL A 22 -12.90 7.40 8.68
CA VAL A 22 -12.59 6.68 9.92
C VAL A 22 -13.83 6.46 10.79
N LEU A 23 -14.80 7.38 10.81
CA LEU A 23 -16.06 7.19 11.54
C LEU A 23 -16.97 6.16 10.86
N LEU A 24 -17.04 6.15 9.52
CA LEU A 24 -17.86 5.21 8.76
C LEU A 24 -17.30 3.79 8.77
N PHE A 25 -15.99 3.64 8.55
CA PHE A 25 -15.35 2.33 8.46
C PHE A 25 -14.77 1.86 9.80
N GLY A 26 -14.50 2.77 10.73
CA GLY A 26 -13.82 2.49 11.99
C GLY A 26 -12.29 2.50 11.86
N ALA A 27 -11.59 3.02 12.88
CA ALA A 27 -10.13 3.12 12.92
C ALA A 27 -9.40 1.76 12.77
N LYS A 28 -10.07 0.65 13.09
CA LYS A 28 -9.51 -0.70 12.95
C LYS A 28 -9.61 -1.30 11.54
N LYS A 29 -10.55 -0.84 10.72
CA LYS A 29 -10.77 -1.44 9.38
C LYS A 29 -9.74 -0.99 8.35
N ILE A 30 -9.29 0.27 8.40
CA ILE A 30 -8.26 0.80 7.50
C ILE A 30 -6.95 -0.02 7.59
N PRO A 31 -6.33 -0.23 8.78
CA PRO A 31 -5.12 -1.02 8.89
C PRO A 31 -5.35 -2.50 8.57
N GLN A 32 -6.54 -3.05 8.86
CA GLN A 32 -6.89 -4.42 8.50
C GLN A 32 -6.96 -4.62 6.99
N LEU A 33 -7.56 -3.67 6.25
CA LEU A 33 -7.60 -3.67 4.78
C LEU A 33 -6.21 -3.50 4.18
N MET A 34 -5.42 -2.53 4.69
CA MET A 34 -4.05 -2.31 4.24
C MET A 34 -3.17 -3.53 4.43
N ARG A 35 -3.35 -4.27 5.54
CA ARG A 35 -2.56 -5.47 5.81
C ARG A 35 -2.93 -6.62 4.88
N GLY A 36 -4.22 -6.78 4.56
CA GLY A 36 -4.68 -7.74 3.55
C GLY A 36 -4.15 -7.42 2.15
N ILE A 37 -4.26 -6.16 1.71
CA ILE A 37 -3.74 -5.71 0.41
C ILE A 37 -2.21 -5.83 0.38
N GLY A 38 -1.52 -5.43 1.45
CA GLY A 38 -0.06 -5.48 1.54
C GLY A 38 0.50 -6.90 1.46
N SER A 39 -0.15 -7.87 2.12
CA SER A 39 0.21 -9.29 1.99
C SER A 39 -0.01 -9.80 0.56
N GLY A 40 -1.16 -9.52 -0.06
CA GLY A 40 -1.42 -9.95 -1.45
C GLY A 40 -0.47 -9.34 -2.47
N VAL A 41 -0.13 -8.05 -2.33
CA VAL A 41 0.87 -7.38 -3.19
C VAL A 41 2.27 -7.97 -2.96
N LYS A 42 2.63 -8.33 -1.72
CA LYS A 42 3.90 -8.97 -1.40
C LYS A 42 4.01 -10.34 -2.07
N GLU A 43 3.01 -11.20 -1.88
CA GLU A 43 2.96 -12.55 -2.48
C GLU A 43 2.95 -12.47 -4.01
N PHE A 44 2.21 -11.51 -4.59
CA PHE A 44 2.22 -11.26 -6.02
C PHE A 44 3.61 -10.88 -6.53
N LYS A 45 4.32 -10.00 -5.81
CA LYS A 45 5.68 -9.58 -6.17
C LYS A 45 6.70 -10.70 -6.02
N GLU A 46 6.56 -11.56 -5.01
CA GLU A 46 7.42 -12.73 -4.79
C GLU A 46 7.21 -13.76 -5.91
N GLY A 47 5.96 -14.10 -6.25
CA GLY A 47 5.64 -15.03 -7.33
C GLY A 47 6.08 -14.54 -8.71
N MET A 48 6.01 -13.23 -8.98
CA MET A 48 6.58 -12.64 -10.20
C MET A 48 8.10 -12.81 -10.26
N LYS A 49 8.81 -12.59 -9.14
CA LYS A 49 10.27 -12.75 -9.08
C LYS A 49 10.71 -14.20 -9.25
N GLU A 50 10.01 -15.15 -8.64
CA GLU A 50 10.31 -16.58 -8.80
C GLU A 50 10.08 -17.05 -10.24
N GLY A 51 9.08 -16.50 -10.92
CA GLY A 51 8.85 -16.70 -12.35
C GLY A 51 10.00 -16.18 -13.23
N ASP A 52 10.58 -15.04 -12.88
CA ASP A 52 11.75 -14.48 -13.57
C ASP A 52 13.06 -15.25 -13.26
N THR A 53 13.26 -15.72 -12.02
CA THR A 53 14.48 -16.44 -11.62
C THR A 53 14.49 -17.92 -12.01
N THR A 54 13.32 -18.53 -12.25
CA THR A 54 13.22 -19.91 -12.77
C THR A 54 13.74 -20.05 -14.21
N SER A 55 13.99 -18.93 -14.92
CA SER A 55 14.66 -18.96 -16.22
C SER A 55 16.20 -18.87 -16.14
N ALA A 56 16.82 -18.79 -14.95
CA ALA A 56 18.25 -18.52 -14.79
C ALA A 56 19.05 -19.55 -13.97
N GLU A 57 18.53 -20.76 -13.72
CA GLU A 57 19.34 -21.86 -13.20
C GLU A 57 19.16 -23.11 -14.08
N LYS A 58 19.91 -23.15 -15.19
CA LYS A 58 20.32 -24.43 -15.77
C LYS A 58 21.50 -24.94 -14.93
N PRO A 59 21.41 -26.13 -14.33
CA PRO A 59 22.54 -26.78 -13.70
C PRO A 59 23.46 -27.31 -14.80
N ASP A 60 24.45 -26.53 -15.23
CA ASP A 60 25.56 -27.05 -16.02
C ASP A 60 26.62 -27.62 -15.06
N ALA A 61 26.32 -28.83 -14.61
CA ALA A 61 27.32 -29.76 -14.11
C ALA A 61 28.06 -30.32 -15.33
N ASN A 62 29.36 -30.04 -15.41
CA ASN A 62 30.41 -30.91 -15.96
C ASN A 62 30.00 -31.89 -17.09
N LYS A 63 30.28 -31.55 -18.35
CA LYS A 63 30.75 -32.51 -19.37
C LYS A 63 31.52 -31.83 -20.49
#